data_AF-A0AAP8U2S2-F1
#
_entry.id   AF-A0AAP8U2S2-F1
#
_cell.length_a   1.000
_cell.length_b   1.000
_cell.length_c   1.000
_cell.angle_alpha   90.00
_cell.angle_beta   90.00
_cell.angle_gamma   90.00
#
_symmetry.space_group_name_H-M   'P 1'
#
loop_
_entity.id
_entity.type
_entity.pdbx_description
1 polymer ?
#
loop_
_entity_poly.entity_id
_entity_poly.type
_entity_poly.pdbx_seq_one_letter_code
_entity_poly.pdbx_strand_id
1 'polypeptide(L)'
;MKIIESFINQDINTLSSKKIDLCLSLFTYIDWDCHVRFSTIERLAFEIGTTVKYVKEMMNELKRDGVLSCHPNNPDLVRFELASDNLEWERGDRYCKPFFFFDSPEFKRLKVDAKRIILKAALQLSIQSSSQNTTIVMEKEAFFSRKQYHLRKLPLDNERFSLSIREINAKLSGIVDVQVHKSVETKKEFVVFNFVPEILNQFYTIERERSLLEDTFTCYGVVKNLSPETYQGILATAKGFINSLVKESELLLLKKYSIQ
;
A
#
# COMPACT_ATOMS: atom_id res chain seq x y z
N MET A 1 -0.15 6.88 -1.51
CA MET A 1 -1.32 5.96 -1.45
C MET A 1 -1.93 5.96 -0.05
N LYS A 2 -2.90 6.84 0.17
CA LYS A 2 -3.58 6.96 1.46
C LYS A 2 -4.44 5.74 1.84
N ILE A 3 -4.58 4.74 0.96
CA ILE A 3 -5.20 3.43 1.23
C ILE A 3 -4.30 2.56 2.10
N ILE A 4 -3.06 2.31 1.67
CA ILE A 4 -2.07 1.60 2.49
C ILE A 4 -1.65 2.48 3.65
N GLU A 5 -1.64 3.82 3.53
CA GLU A 5 -1.37 4.70 4.67
C GLU A 5 -2.53 4.76 5.68
N SER A 6 -3.81 4.78 5.28
CA SER A 6 -4.98 4.66 6.17
C SER A 6 -5.03 3.26 6.80
N PHE A 7 -4.76 2.22 6.02
CA PHE A 7 -4.58 0.84 6.48
C PHE A 7 -3.39 0.70 7.46
N ILE A 8 -2.26 1.37 7.22
CA ILE A 8 -1.06 1.40 8.07
C ILE A 8 -1.29 2.24 9.33
N ASN A 9 -1.96 3.39 9.23
CA ASN A 9 -2.08 4.38 10.30
C ASN A 9 -3.29 4.14 11.22
N GLN A 10 -4.42 3.62 10.71
CA GLN A 10 -5.59 3.32 11.55
C GLN A 10 -5.60 1.86 12.04
N ASP A 11 -5.11 0.89 11.26
CA ASP A 11 -5.49 -0.51 11.50
C ASP A 11 -4.39 -1.57 11.41
N ILE A 12 -3.16 -1.23 11.05
CA ILE A 12 -2.11 -2.24 11.03
C ILE A 12 -1.97 -2.93 12.41
N ASN A 13 -2.19 -2.19 13.50
CA ASN A 13 -2.17 -2.68 14.88
C ASN A 13 -3.34 -3.64 15.25
N THR A 14 -4.45 -3.62 14.51
CA THR A 14 -5.66 -4.42 14.77
C THR A 14 -5.75 -5.66 13.88
N LEU A 15 -5.10 -5.65 12.72
CA LEU A 15 -5.15 -6.74 11.76
C LEU A 15 -4.30 -7.95 12.16
N SER A 16 -4.73 -9.14 11.72
CA SER A 16 -3.96 -10.37 11.86
C SER A 16 -2.96 -10.50 10.72
N SER A 17 -1.97 -11.40 10.85
CA SER A 17 -0.94 -11.63 9.82
C SER A 17 -1.59 -11.99 8.48
N LYS A 18 -2.61 -12.85 8.51
CA LYS A 18 -3.32 -13.30 7.30
C LYS A 18 -4.25 -12.25 6.71
N LYS A 19 -4.81 -11.34 7.53
CA LYS A 19 -5.54 -10.18 6.99
C LYS A 19 -4.62 -9.21 6.25
N ILE A 20 -3.40 -9.02 6.76
CA ILE A 20 -2.38 -8.23 6.05
C ILE A 20 -2.06 -8.88 4.70
N ASP A 21 -1.81 -10.19 4.68
CA ASP A 21 -1.54 -10.94 3.43
C ASP A 21 -2.72 -10.84 2.45
N LEU A 22 -3.97 -10.94 2.94
CA LEU A 22 -5.18 -10.78 2.14
C LEU A 22 -5.25 -9.38 1.51
N CYS A 23 -5.08 -8.32 2.29
CA CYS A 23 -5.14 -6.96 1.76
C CYS A 23 -4.04 -6.69 0.73
N LEU A 24 -2.81 -7.15 0.99
CA LEU A 24 -1.69 -7.05 0.04
C LEU A 24 -1.98 -7.77 -1.28
N SER A 25 -2.53 -8.98 -1.21
CA SER A 25 -2.95 -9.72 -2.41
C SER A 25 -4.07 -8.99 -3.15
N LEU A 26 -5.10 -8.51 -2.44
CA LEU A 26 -6.20 -7.75 -3.04
C LEU A 26 -5.72 -6.46 -3.72
N PHE A 27 -4.69 -5.78 -3.20
CA PHE A 27 -4.12 -4.58 -3.83
C PHE A 27 -3.59 -4.83 -5.24
N THR A 28 -3.08 -6.04 -5.51
CA THR A 28 -2.64 -6.42 -6.88
C THR A 28 -3.80 -6.54 -7.87
N TYR A 29 -5.03 -6.60 -7.36
CA TYR A 29 -6.26 -6.78 -8.12
C TYR A 29 -7.15 -5.53 -8.16
N ILE A 30 -6.68 -4.39 -7.64
CA ILE A 30 -7.45 -3.14 -7.64
C ILE A 30 -7.44 -2.46 -9.02
N ASP A 31 -8.59 -1.92 -9.43
CA ASP A 31 -8.72 -0.96 -10.53
C ASP A 31 -8.70 0.51 -10.06
N TRP A 32 -8.71 1.44 -11.01
CA TRP A 32 -8.69 2.89 -10.77
C TRP A 32 -9.80 3.43 -9.83
N ASP A 33 -10.93 2.73 -9.71
CA ASP A 33 -12.08 3.09 -8.88
C ASP A 33 -12.08 2.37 -7.53
N CYS A 34 -10.96 1.71 -7.20
CA CYS A 34 -10.75 0.89 -6.03
C CYS A 34 -11.54 -0.42 -6.01
N HIS A 35 -12.04 -0.91 -7.15
CA HIS A 35 -12.69 -2.22 -7.21
C HIS A 35 -11.68 -3.35 -7.35
N VAL A 36 -11.91 -4.41 -6.58
CA VAL A 36 -11.10 -5.62 -6.60
C VAL A 36 -11.73 -6.63 -7.56
N ARG A 37 -11.00 -7.04 -8.58
CA ARG A 37 -11.49 -8.00 -9.60
C ARG A 37 -10.63 -9.25 -9.70
N PHE A 38 -10.61 -10.15 -8.72
CA PHE A 38 -9.84 -11.40 -8.85
C PHE A 38 -10.64 -12.47 -9.60
N SER A 39 -9.96 -13.41 -10.27
CA SER A 39 -10.63 -14.42 -11.13
C SER A 39 -11.46 -15.42 -10.33
N THR A 40 -10.94 -15.90 -9.20
CA THR A 40 -11.61 -16.88 -8.33
C THR A 40 -11.13 -16.72 -6.89
N ILE A 41 -12.01 -17.00 -5.92
CA ILE A 41 -11.65 -16.92 -4.49
C ILE A 41 -10.68 -18.04 -4.08
N GLU A 42 -10.70 -19.15 -4.82
CA GLU A 42 -9.78 -20.28 -4.70
C GLU A 42 -8.35 -19.85 -4.99
N ARG A 43 -8.15 -19.05 -6.05
CA ARG A 43 -6.84 -18.50 -6.39
C ARG A 43 -6.32 -17.58 -5.29
N LEU A 44 -7.20 -16.70 -4.78
CA LEU A 44 -6.87 -15.79 -3.69
C LEU A 44 -6.47 -16.57 -2.41
N ALA A 45 -7.20 -17.63 -2.08
CA ALA A 45 -6.89 -18.49 -0.94
C ALA A 45 -5.52 -19.19 -1.10
N PHE A 46 -5.21 -19.67 -2.31
CA PHE A 46 -3.92 -20.26 -2.65
C PHE A 46 -2.77 -19.25 -2.49
N GLU A 47 -2.90 -18.04 -3.04
CA GLU A 47 -1.88 -16.99 -2.99
C GLU A 47 -1.55 -16.54 -1.56
N ILE A 48 -2.58 -16.49 -0.70
CA ILE A 48 -2.43 -16.17 0.73
C ILE A 48 -1.91 -17.38 1.54
N GLY A 49 -2.05 -18.59 1.02
CA GLY A 49 -1.75 -19.84 1.72
C GLY A 49 -2.72 -20.07 2.89
N THR A 50 -4.02 -20.06 2.59
CA THR A 50 -5.11 -20.35 3.55
C THR A 50 -6.29 -21.05 2.84
N THR A 51 -7.42 -21.26 3.52
CA THR A 51 -8.62 -21.87 2.93
C THR A 51 -9.61 -20.82 2.43
N VAL A 52 -10.43 -21.19 1.43
CA VAL A 52 -11.51 -20.33 0.91
C VAL A 52 -12.46 -19.86 2.03
N LYS A 53 -12.76 -20.74 2.99
CA LYS A 53 -13.61 -20.40 4.15
C LYS A 53 -13.01 -19.23 4.93
N TYR A 54 -11.73 -19.32 5.27
CA TYR A 54 -11.05 -18.25 6.01
C TYR A 54 -10.91 -16.96 5.21
N VAL A 55 -10.71 -17.03 3.89
CA VAL A 55 -10.73 -15.83 3.03
C VAL A 55 -12.08 -15.14 3.10
N LYS A 56 -13.19 -15.89 2.94
CA LYS A 56 -14.55 -15.33 3.04
C LYS A 56 -14.82 -14.69 4.41
N GLU A 57 -14.41 -15.34 5.49
CA GLU A 57 -14.53 -14.80 6.85
C GLU A 57 -13.75 -13.49 7.01
N MET A 58 -12.49 -13.46 6.57
CA MET A 58 -11.66 -12.25 6.63
C MET A 58 -12.22 -11.12 5.75
N MET A 59 -12.73 -11.41 4.55
CA MET A 59 -13.36 -10.41 3.69
C MET A 59 -14.64 -9.84 4.33
N ASN A 60 -15.46 -10.69 4.97
CA ASN A 60 -16.65 -10.22 5.69
C ASN A 60 -16.29 -9.37 6.91
N GLU A 61 -15.22 -9.71 7.62
CA GLU A 61 -14.67 -8.87 8.69
C GLU A 61 -14.24 -7.51 8.17
N LEU A 62 -13.44 -7.47 7.10
CA LEU A 62 -13.01 -6.22 6.47
C LEU A 62 -14.20 -5.37 5.97
N LYS A 63 -15.30 -6.00 5.53
CA LYS A 63 -16.55 -5.29 5.20
C LYS A 63 -17.21 -4.66 6.42
N ARG A 64 -17.31 -5.40 7.53
CA ARG A 64 -17.85 -4.87 8.80
C ARG A 64 -16.98 -3.75 9.37
N ASP A 65 -15.68 -3.86 9.20
CA ASP A 65 -14.70 -2.88 9.64
C ASP A 65 -14.67 -1.62 8.74
N GLY A 66 -15.47 -1.58 7.67
CA GLY A 66 -15.55 -0.45 6.75
C GLY A 66 -14.34 -0.31 5.83
N VAL A 67 -13.48 -1.33 5.74
CA VAL A 67 -12.32 -1.37 4.83
C VAL A 67 -12.74 -1.77 3.42
N LEU A 68 -13.76 -2.61 3.32
CA LEU A 68 -14.32 -3.10 2.06
C LEU A 68 -15.82 -2.78 1.98
N SER A 69 -16.33 -2.50 0.80
CA SER A 69 -17.78 -2.41 0.52
C SER A 69 -18.17 -3.33 -0.64
N CYS A 70 -19.45 -3.68 -0.72
CA CYS A 70 -20.00 -4.35 -1.90
C CYS A 70 -20.39 -3.29 -2.93
N HIS A 71 -20.11 -3.55 -4.21
CA HIS A 71 -20.58 -2.68 -5.27
C HIS A 71 -22.12 -2.69 -5.32
N PRO A 72 -22.79 -1.52 -5.42
CA PRO A 72 -24.26 -1.42 -5.35
C PRO A 72 -24.98 -2.31 -6.37
N ASN A 73 -24.40 -2.45 -7.56
CA ASN A 73 -25.01 -3.20 -8.67
C ASN A 73 -24.36 -4.58 -8.89
N ASN A 74 -23.35 -4.95 -8.10
CA ASN A 74 -22.69 -6.25 -8.22
C ASN A 74 -22.15 -6.71 -6.84
N PRO A 75 -22.92 -7.51 -6.09
CA PRO A 75 -22.52 -7.95 -4.75
C PRO A 75 -21.22 -8.75 -4.69
N ASP A 76 -20.83 -9.38 -5.81
CA ASP A 76 -19.60 -10.16 -5.95
C ASP A 76 -18.38 -9.27 -6.24
N LEU A 77 -18.60 -8.03 -6.65
CA LEU A 77 -17.56 -7.02 -6.80
C LEU A 77 -17.36 -6.29 -5.47
N VAL A 78 -16.14 -6.37 -4.94
CA VAL A 78 -15.78 -5.71 -3.69
C VAL A 78 -14.97 -4.46 -4.01
N ARG A 79 -15.22 -3.37 -3.29
CA ARG A 79 -14.49 -2.11 -3.41
C ARG A 79 -13.74 -1.83 -2.11
N PHE A 80 -12.52 -1.31 -2.19
CA PHE A 80 -11.86 -0.74 -1.02
C PHE A 80 -12.48 0.61 -0.70
N GLU A 81 -12.98 0.76 0.53
CA GLU A 81 -13.45 2.05 1.03
C GLU A 81 -12.25 2.83 1.54
N LEU A 82 -12.09 4.03 1.00
CA LEU A 82 -11.03 4.94 1.41
C LEU A 82 -11.59 5.81 2.51
N ALA A 83 -10.90 5.89 3.65
CA ALA A 83 -11.23 6.88 4.67
C ALA A 83 -11.06 8.30 4.10
N SER A 84 -12.14 8.89 3.61
CA SER A 84 -12.33 10.33 3.40
C SER A 84 -12.93 10.86 4.70
N ASP A 85 -12.46 11.94 5.32
CA ASP A 85 -12.89 13.30 4.95
C ASP A 85 -11.86 14.42 5.24
N ASN A 86 -10.66 14.11 5.75
CA ASN A 86 -9.67 15.12 6.19
C ASN A 86 -8.31 15.03 5.48
N LEU A 87 -8.24 14.34 4.36
CA LEU A 87 -7.00 14.20 3.62
C LEU A 87 -6.96 15.28 2.54
N GLU A 88 -6.45 16.45 2.93
CA GLU A 88 -6.03 17.48 1.99
C GLU A 88 -5.21 16.80 0.86
N TRP A 89 -5.69 17.02 -0.35
CA TRP A 89 -5.22 16.46 -1.60
C TRP A 89 -3.88 17.09 -1.97
N GLU A 90 -2.79 16.60 -1.38
CA GLU A 90 -1.46 16.77 -1.96
C GLU A 90 -1.27 15.73 -3.07
N ARG A 91 -0.83 16.24 -4.22
CA ARG A 91 -1.03 15.61 -5.51
C ARG A 91 0.23 14.90 -5.98
N GLY A 92 0.07 13.67 -6.44
CA GLY A 92 1.14 12.86 -7.05
C GLY A 92 1.10 11.38 -6.66
N ASP A 93 0.66 11.05 -5.44
CA ASP A 93 0.93 9.72 -4.87
C ASP A 93 -0.22 8.72 -4.98
N ARG A 94 -0.67 8.49 -6.21
CA ARG A 94 -1.64 7.41 -6.50
C ARG A 94 -1.04 6.00 -6.31
N TYR A 95 0.27 5.83 -6.24
CA TYR A 95 0.90 4.51 -6.28
C TYR A 95 1.96 4.36 -5.19
N CYS A 96 1.68 3.56 -4.16
CA CYS A 96 2.79 2.88 -3.49
C CYS A 96 3.10 1.64 -4.32
N LYS A 97 4.37 1.45 -4.66
CA LYS A 97 4.84 0.30 -5.41
C LYS A 97 4.45 -0.99 -4.65
N PRO A 98 3.59 -1.87 -5.19
CA PRO A 98 3.33 -3.17 -4.60
C PRO A 98 4.56 -4.05 -4.83
N PHE A 99 5.55 -3.93 -3.95
CA PHE A 99 6.82 -4.61 -4.14
C PHE A 99 6.63 -6.12 -4.17
N PHE A 100 7.36 -6.81 -5.04
CA PHE A 100 7.27 -8.27 -5.21
C PHE A 100 7.54 -9.03 -3.92
N PHE A 101 8.37 -8.49 -3.02
CA PHE A 101 8.68 -9.14 -1.77
C PHE A 101 7.46 -9.30 -0.84
N PHE A 102 6.37 -8.55 -1.02
CA PHE A 102 5.13 -8.75 -0.27
C PHE A 102 4.53 -10.14 -0.48
N ASP A 103 4.78 -10.76 -1.64
CA ASP A 103 4.32 -12.11 -1.94
C ASP A 103 5.32 -13.20 -1.59
N SER A 104 6.54 -12.83 -1.21
CA SER A 104 7.60 -13.78 -0.89
C SER A 104 7.22 -14.69 0.30
N PRO A 105 7.59 -15.97 0.28
CA PRO A 105 7.44 -16.87 1.44
C PRO A 105 8.12 -16.31 2.69
N GLU A 106 9.21 -15.56 2.55
CA GLU A 106 9.99 -14.93 3.60
C GLU A 106 9.13 -13.89 4.33
N PHE A 107 8.51 -12.97 3.58
CA PHE A 107 7.61 -11.96 4.13
C PHE A 107 6.36 -12.59 4.75
N LYS A 108 5.71 -13.54 4.06
CA LYS A 108 4.49 -14.20 4.55
C LYS A 108 4.71 -14.91 5.89
N ARG A 109 5.92 -15.42 6.14
CA ARG A 109 6.35 -16.07 7.40
C ARG A 109 6.67 -15.09 8.54
N LEU A 110 6.71 -13.77 8.29
CA LEU A 110 6.92 -12.79 9.34
C LEU A 110 5.75 -12.78 10.34
N LYS A 111 6.07 -12.57 11.61
CA LYS A 111 5.06 -12.22 12.62
C LYS A 111 4.43 -10.88 12.29
N VAL A 112 3.22 -10.67 12.84
CA VAL A 112 2.41 -9.49 12.57
C VAL A 112 3.24 -8.21 12.75
N ASP A 113 3.86 -8.03 13.92
CA ASP A 113 4.64 -6.83 14.27
C ASP A 113 5.80 -6.54 13.29
N ALA A 114 6.52 -7.57 12.88
CA ALA A 114 7.55 -7.46 11.84
C ALA A 114 6.97 -7.00 10.49
N LYS A 115 5.83 -7.56 10.06
CA LYS A 115 5.11 -7.09 8.86
C LYS A 115 4.73 -5.62 8.98
N ARG A 116 4.28 -5.16 10.15
CA ARG A 116 3.89 -3.76 10.39
C ARG A 116 5.06 -2.81 10.14
N ILE A 117 6.19 -3.13 10.77
CA ILE A 117 7.38 -2.30 10.73
C ILE A 117 7.89 -2.18 9.29
N ILE A 118 8.03 -3.30 8.58
CA ILE A 118 8.56 -3.27 7.23
C ILE A 118 7.58 -2.64 6.22
N LEU A 119 6.26 -2.83 6.38
CA LEU A 119 5.26 -2.19 5.52
C LEU A 119 5.28 -0.68 5.67
N LYS A 120 5.46 -0.17 6.90
CA LYS A 120 5.59 1.28 7.14
C LYS A 120 6.82 1.86 6.45
N ALA A 121 7.95 1.14 6.48
CA ALA A 121 9.16 1.54 5.77
C ALA A 121 9.00 1.46 4.24
N ALA A 122 8.41 0.38 3.72
CA ALA A 122 8.16 0.20 2.29
C ALA A 122 7.18 1.25 1.73
N LEU A 123 6.16 1.63 2.50
CA LEU A 123 5.27 2.75 2.16
C LEU A 123 6.09 4.03 1.99
N GLN A 124 6.93 4.39 2.96
CA GLN A 124 7.75 5.58 2.85
C GLN A 124 8.71 5.54 1.65
N LEU A 125 9.34 4.39 1.42
CA LEU A 125 10.18 4.19 0.23
C LEU A 125 9.44 4.42 -1.07
N SER A 126 8.18 4.01 -1.15
CA SER A 126 7.40 4.19 -2.37
C SER A 126 6.95 5.64 -2.62
N ILE A 127 6.96 6.49 -1.59
CA ILE A 127 6.59 7.92 -1.67
C ILE A 127 7.81 8.79 -1.97
N GLN A 128 9.04 8.34 -1.63
CA GLN A 128 10.24 9.11 -1.90
C GLN A 128 10.40 9.40 -3.41
N SER A 129 10.40 10.68 -3.76
CA SER A 129 10.45 11.17 -5.15
C SER A 129 11.80 10.93 -5.84
N SER A 130 12.86 10.58 -5.10
CA SER A 130 14.19 10.33 -5.65
C SER A 130 14.35 8.86 -6.04
N SER A 131 14.52 8.60 -7.34
CA SER A 131 14.64 7.27 -7.95
C SER A 131 15.89 6.46 -7.54
N GLN A 132 16.71 6.95 -6.61
CA GLN A 132 17.99 6.32 -6.23
C GLN A 132 18.19 6.13 -4.72
N ASN A 133 17.36 6.73 -3.87
CA ASN A 133 17.51 6.55 -2.43
C ASN A 133 16.69 5.33 -1.98
N THR A 134 17.37 4.30 -1.49
CA THR A 134 16.74 3.11 -0.89
C THR A 134 16.80 3.10 0.63
N THR A 135 17.25 4.20 1.24
CA THR A 135 17.36 4.33 2.69
C THR A 135 16.18 5.14 3.25
N ILE A 136 15.48 4.52 4.20
CA ILE A 136 14.40 5.14 4.97
C ILE A 136 14.83 5.31 6.41
N VAL A 137 14.69 6.52 6.93
CA VAL A 137 14.99 6.86 8.32
C VAL A 137 13.69 7.29 8.99
N MET A 138 13.34 6.64 10.10
CA MET A 138 12.14 6.97 10.88
C MET A 138 12.48 7.05 12.37
N GLU A 139 11.87 7.98 13.10
CA GLU A 139 11.94 7.97 14.57
C GLU A 139 11.32 6.68 15.11
N LYS A 140 11.99 6.00 16.05
CA LYS A 140 11.52 4.75 16.66
C LYS A 140 10.15 4.92 17.34
N GLU A 141 9.93 6.10 17.93
CA GLU A 141 8.65 6.49 18.54
C GLU A 141 7.47 6.44 17.55
N ALA A 142 7.71 6.56 16.24
CA ALA A 142 6.66 6.48 15.23
C ALA A 142 6.03 5.08 15.13
N PHE A 143 6.65 4.04 15.68
CA PHE A 143 6.13 2.65 15.69
C PHE A 143 5.30 2.33 16.93
N PHE A 144 5.39 3.15 17.97
CA PHE A 144 4.67 2.98 19.22
C PHE A 144 3.42 3.87 19.21
N SER A 145 2.25 3.27 18.95
CA SER A 145 1.00 4.05 18.91
C SER A 145 0.66 4.58 20.31
N ARG A 146 0.45 5.89 20.44
CA ARG A 146 0.18 6.58 21.71
C ARG A 146 -1.26 6.43 22.23
N LYS A 147 -2.18 5.83 21.46
CA LYS A 147 -3.59 5.70 21.82
C LYS A 147 -4.13 4.32 21.45
N GLN A 148 -3.95 3.34 22.34
CA GLN A 148 -4.48 1.97 22.17
C GLN A 148 -5.47 1.55 23.28
N TYR A 149 -6.14 2.51 23.92
CA TYR A 149 -7.01 2.22 25.07
C TYR A 149 -8.27 1.39 24.75
N HIS A 150 -8.59 1.16 23.47
CA HIS A 150 -9.85 0.51 23.06
C HIS A 150 -9.69 -0.79 22.26
N LEU A 151 -8.47 -1.23 21.98
CA LEU A 151 -8.21 -2.40 21.14
C LEU A 151 -7.58 -3.50 22.00
N ARG A 152 -8.19 -4.69 22.05
CA ARG A 152 -7.75 -5.87 22.84
C ARG A 152 -6.39 -6.46 22.43
N LYS A 153 -5.51 -5.69 21.77
CA LYS A 153 -4.17 -6.11 21.36
C LYS A 153 -3.14 -5.30 22.13
N LEU A 154 -2.18 -6.01 22.72
CA LEU A 154 -1.07 -5.41 23.44
C LEU A 154 -0.27 -4.48 22.50
N PRO A 155 0.01 -3.23 22.91
CA PRO A 155 0.87 -2.34 22.15
C PRO A 155 2.21 -2.98 21.86
N LEU A 156 2.80 -2.58 20.73
CA LEU A 156 4.18 -2.91 20.43
C LEU A 156 5.03 -2.35 21.56
N ASP A 157 5.72 -3.20 22.31
CA ASP A 157 6.67 -2.80 23.33
C ASP A 157 8.09 -2.83 22.77
N ASN A 158 9.06 -2.32 23.54
CA ASN A 158 10.46 -2.28 23.13
C ASN A 158 11.06 -3.67 22.85
N GLU A 159 10.61 -4.70 23.58
CA GLU A 159 11.09 -6.06 23.42
C GLU A 159 10.60 -6.66 22.10
N ARG A 160 9.29 -6.60 21.86
CA ARG A 160 8.64 -7.03 20.61
C ARG A 160 9.15 -6.27 19.41
N PHE A 161 9.39 -4.97 19.56
CA PHE A 161 10.02 -4.15 18.52
C PHE A 161 11.40 -4.72 18.17
N SER A 162 12.25 -4.93 19.17
CA SER A 162 13.61 -5.45 18.97
C SER A 162 13.62 -6.87 18.38
N LEU A 163 12.73 -7.74 18.85
CA LEU A 163 12.53 -9.08 18.28
C LEU A 163 12.06 -9.02 16.83
N SER A 164 11.19 -8.07 16.49
CA SER A 164 10.70 -7.88 15.12
C SER A 164 11.80 -7.41 14.19
N ILE A 165 12.68 -6.49 14.63
CA ILE A 165 13.86 -6.08 13.84
C ILE A 165 14.78 -7.27 13.57
N ARG A 166 15.07 -8.07 14.60
CA ARG A 166 15.88 -9.30 14.43
C ARG A 166 15.23 -10.28 13.46
N GLU A 167 13.92 -10.45 13.55
CA GLU A 167 13.16 -11.32 12.64
C GLU A 167 13.21 -10.83 11.20
N ILE A 168 13.07 -9.52 10.97
CA ILE A 168 13.19 -8.90 9.65
C ILE A 168 14.58 -9.17 9.08
N ASN A 169 15.65 -8.84 9.82
CA ASN A 169 17.02 -9.03 9.34
C ASN A 169 17.34 -10.51 9.08
N ALA A 170 16.76 -11.43 9.86
CA ALA A 170 16.96 -12.86 9.65
C ALA A 170 16.24 -13.38 8.40
N LYS A 171 14.94 -13.04 8.23
CA LYS A 171 14.09 -13.62 7.18
C LYS A 171 14.15 -12.85 5.85
N LEU A 172 14.41 -11.54 5.89
CA LEU A 172 14.51 -10.67 4.72
C LEU A 172 15.95 -10.23 4.45
N SER A 173 16.94 -11.02 4.91
CA SER A 173 18.34 -10.82 4.54
C SER A 173 18.49 -10.89 3.02
N GLY A 174 18.98 -9.80 2.42
CA GLY A 174 19.05 -9.64 0.96
C GLY A 174 17.90 -8.85 0.32
N ILE A 175 16.92 -8.41 1.11
CA ILE A 175 15.88 -7.45 0.68
C ILE A 175 16.04 -6.13 1.42
N VAL A 176 16.26 -6.20 2.73
CA VAL A 176 16.39 -5.03 3.60
C VAL A 176 17.33 -5.33 4.77
N ASP A 177 18.18 -4.36 5.10
CA ASP A 177 18.93 -4.32 6.36
C ASP A 177 18.35 -3.25 7.28
N VAL A 178 18.02 -3.62 8.52
CA VAL A 178 17.37 -2.73 9.48
C VAL A 178 18.26 -2.52 10.70
N GLN A 179 18.56 -1.25 10.99
CA GLN A 179 19.43 -0.85 12.10
C GLN A 179 18.72 0.17 12.99
N VAL A 180 19.01 0.13 14.28
CA VAL A 180 18.54 1.13 15.24
C VAL A 180 19.72 1.98 15.67
N HIS A 181 19.63 3.29 15.40
CA HIS A 181 20.65 4.28 15.70
C HIS A 181 20.15 5.25 16.76
N LYS A 182 21.02 5.64 17.70
CA LYS A 182 20.70 6.68 18.67
C LYS A 182 21.43 7.95 18.29
N SER A 183 20.67 9.02 18.05
CA SER A 183 21.24 10.35 17.78
C SER A 183 21.97 10.85 19.03
N VAL A 184 23.23 11.25 18.85
CA VAL A 184 24.06 11.83 19.92
C VAL A 184 23.51 13.17 20.38
N GLU A 185 23.02 13.99 19.45
CA GLU A 185 22.51 15.35 19.70
C GLU A 185 21.13 15.34 20.35
N THR A 186 20.18 14.61 19.78
CA THR A 186 18.77 14.65 20.21
C THR A 186 18.44 13.58 21.25
N LYS A 187 19.36 12.63 21.50
CA LYS A 187 19.15 11.40 22.29
C LYS A 187 17.99 10.51 21.80
N LYS A 188 17.35 10.85 20.68
CA LYS A 188 16.28 10.07 20.07
C LYS A 188 16.83 8.83 19.36
N GLU A 189 16.03 7.78 19.33
CA GLU A 189 16.32 6.57 18.56
C GLU A 189 15.62 6.63 17.21
N PHE A 190 16.37 6.27 16.17
CA PHE A 190 15.96 6.21 14.78
C PHE A 190 16.14 4.79 14.27
N VAL A 191 15.26 4.39 13.37
CA VAL A 191 15.28 3.10 12.69
C VAL A 191 15.61 3.39 11.23
N VAL A 192 16.71 2.82 10.77
CA VAL A 192 17.25 2.97 9.43
C VAL A 192 16.99 1.68 8.67
N PHE A 193 16.29 1.78 7.56
CA PHE A 193 15.99 0.68 6.65
C PHE A 193 16.78 0.90 5.37
N ASN A 194 17.70 0.00 5.05
CA ASN A 194 18.47 0.02 3.82
C ASN A 194 17.93 -1.08 2.91
N PHE A 195 17.06 -0.72 1.97
CA PHE A 195 16.59 -1.68 0.98
C PHE A 195 17.63 -1.86 -0.13
N VAL A 196 17.62 -3.04 -0.74
CA VAL A 196 18.46 -3.28 -1.93
C VAL A 196 18.04 -2.35 -3.08
N PRO A 197 18.98 -1.79 -3.87
CA PRO A 197 18.69 -0.85 -4.96
C PRO A 197 17.63 -1.35 -5.95
N GLU A 198 17.64 -2.64 -6.25
CA GLU A 198 16.77 -3.30 -7.22
C GLU A 198 15.29 -3.26 -6.79
N ILE A 199 15.01 -3.07 -5.50
CA ILE A 199 13.65 -3.07 -4.97
C ILE A 199 12.77 -2.02 -5.67
N LEU A 200 13.37 -0.88 -6.05
CA LEU A 200 12.68 0.21 -6.71
C LEU A 200 12.12 -0.18 -8.08
N ASN A 201 12.61 -1.27 -8.67
CA ASN A 201 12.18 -1.83 -9.96
C ASN A 201 11.43 -3.17 -9.81
N GLN A 202 11.37 -3.74 -8.59
CA GLN A 202 10.73 -5.02 -8.30
C GLN A 202 9.35 -4.82 -7.69
N PHE A 203 8.39 -4.38 -8.50
CA PHE A 203 7.02 -4.16 -8.07
C PHE A 203 6.02 -4.56 -9.14
N TYR A 204 4.83 -4.99 -8.73
CA TYR A 204 3.77 -5.29 -9.68
C TYR A 204 3.34 -4.01 -10.37
N THR A 205 3.50 -3.99 -11.69
CA THR A 205 2.83 -2.98 -12.49
C THR A 205 1.34 -3.31 -12.44
N ILE A 206 0.52 -2.35 -12.01
CA ILE A 206 -0.93 -2.51 -12.01
C ILE A 206 -1.39 -2.39 -13.48
N GLU A 207 -1.18 -3.46 -14.26
CA GLU A 207 -1.49 -3.52 -15.70
C GLU A 207 -3.00 -3.46 -15.99
N ARG A 208 -3.86 -3.50 -14.96
CA ARG A 208 -5.31 -3.39 -15.12
C ARG A 208 -5.81 -2.04 -15.58
N GLU A 209 -4.99 -0.99 -15.44
CA GLU A 209 -5.23 0.29 -16.11
C GLU A 209 -5.33 0.10 -17.63
N ARG A 210 -4.53 -0.84 -18.17
CA ARG A 210 -4.57 -1.25 -19.58
C ARG A 210 -5.82 -1.96 -19.98
N SER A 211 -6.18 -3.00 -19.27
CA SER A 211 -7.42 -3.72 -19.57
C SER A 211 -8.65 -2.82 -19.45
N LEU A 212 -8.70 -1.90 -18.48
CA LEU A 212 -9.86 -1.03 -18.29
C LEU A 212 -9.94 0.10 -19.32
N LEU A 213 -8.80 0.65 -19.73
CA LEU A 213 -8.76 1.60 -20.85
C LEU A 213 -9.11 0.89 -22.17
N GLU A 214 -8.64 -0.34 -22.38
CA GLU A 214 -9.02 -1.20 -23.51
C GLU A 214 -10.53 -1.52 -23.50
N ASP A 215 -11.10 -1.86 -22.35
CA ASP A 215 -12.54 -2.10 -22.17
C ASP A 215 -13.36 -0.84 -22.43
N THR A 216 -12.90 0.32 -21.95
CA THR A 216 -13.55 1.62 -22.16
C THR A 216 -13.55 1.99 -23.64
N PHE A 217 -12.40 1.89 -24.32
CA PHE A 217 -12.32 2.13 -25.76
C PHE A 217 -13.18 1.15 -26.55
N THR A 218 -13.22 -0.12 -26.15
CA THR A 218 -14.08 -1.14 -26.75
C THR A 218 -15.56 -0.79 -26.58
N CYS A 219 -16.00 -0.36 -25.39
CA CYS A 219 -17.37 0.07 -25.11
C CYS A 219 -17.81 1.31 -25.92
N TYR A 220 -16.88 2.21 -26.23
CA TYR A 220 -17.12 3.38 -27.09
C TYR A 220 -16.93 3.10 -28.59
N GLY A 221 -16.78 1.83 -28.99
CA GLY A 221 -16.70 1.43 -30.40
C GLY A 221 -15.35 1.73 -31.07
N VAL A 222 -14.32 2.08 -30.29
CA VAL A 222 -12.94 2.21 -30.79
C VAL A 222 -12.35 0.79 -30.85
N VAL A 223 -12.17 0.31 -32.08
CA VAL A 223 -11.88 -1.09 -32.39
C VAL A 223 -10.55 -1.59 -31.79
N LYS A 224 -10.60 -2.85 -31.35
CA LYS A 224 -9.51 -3.74 -30.92
C LYS A 224 -8.16 -3.49 -31.61
N ASN A 225 -7.12 -3.56 -30.78
CA ASN A 225 -5.69 -3.56 -31.10
C ASN A 225 -5.06 -2.18 -31.30
N LEU A 226 -5.20 -1.28 -30.32
CA LEU A 226 -4.22 -0.22 -30.13
C LEU A 226 -2.84 -0.87 -29.95
N SER A 227 -1.84 -0.41 -30.70
CA SER A 227 -0.46 -0.89 -30.51
C SER A 227 0.00 -0.58 -29.08
N PRO A 228 0.88 -1.40 -28.48
CA PRO A 228 1.44 -1.13 -27.14
C PRO A 228 2.01 0.28 -27.01
N GLU A 229 2.61 0.81 -28.07
CA GLU A 229 3.19 2.15 -28.14
C GLU A 229 2.11 3.23 -28.10
N THR A 230 1.02 3.05 -28.85
CA THR A 230 -0.15 3.96 -28.81
C THR A 230 -0.80 3.95 -27.44
N TYR A 231 -0.91 2.76 -26.82
CA TYR A 231 -1.46 2.59 -25.49
C TYR A 231 -0.65 3.34 -24.43
N GLN A 232 0.68 3.16 -24.45
CA GLN A 232 1.60 3.89 -23.58
C GLN A 232 1.53 5.40 -23.82
N GLY A 233 1.42 5.83 -25.07
CA GLY A 233 1.21 7.23 -25.44
C GLY A 233 -0.06 7.82 -24.79
N ILE A 234 -1.21 7.13 -24.93
CA ILE A 234 -2.48 7.58 -24.34
C ILE A 234 -2.38 7.64 -22.82
N LEU A 235 -1.81 6.62 -22.17
CA LEU A 235 -1.60 6.65 -20.72
C LEU A 235 -0.69 7.80 -20.30
N ALA A 236 0.42 8.02 -20.99
CA ALA A 236 1.35 9.10 -20.70
C ALA A 236 0.68 10.46 -20.87
N THR A 237 -0.13 10.65 -21.92
CA THR A 237 -0.90 11.87 -22.15
C THR A 237 -1.99 12.06 -21.11
N ALA A 238 -2.76 11.02 -20.76
CA ALA A 238 -3.80 11.10 -19.74
C ALA A 238 -3.20 11.40 -18.36
N LYS A 239 -2.09 10.75 -18.00
CA LYS A 239 -1.32 11.03 -16.78
C LYS A 239 -0.77 12.46 -16.81
N GLY A 240 -0.20 12.90 -17.92
CA GLY A 240 0.31 14.27 -18.12
C GLY A 240 -0.77 15.35 -18.04
N PHE A 241 -1.96 15.10 -18.59
CA PHE A 241 -3.12 15.98 -18.53
C PHE A 241 -3.66 16.08 -17.10
N ILE A 242 -3.86 14.94 -16.43
CA ILE A 242 -4.25 14.90 -15.02
C ILE A 242 -3.25 15.68 -14.19
N ASN A 243 -1.95 15.42 -14.35
CA ASN A 243 -0.88 16.12 -13.63
C ASN A 243 -0.88 17.64 -13.91
N SER A 244 -1.22 18.07 -15.13
CA SER A 244 -1.28 19.50 -15.47
C SER A 244 -2.49 20.20 -14.85
N LEU A 245 -3.68 19.59 -14.92
CA LEU A 245 -4.89 20.07 -14.21
C LEU A 245 -4.65 20.14 -12.70
N VAL A 246 -3.94 19.14 -12.19
CA VAL A 246 -3.45 19.02 -10.83
C VAL A 246 -2.32 20.00 -10.51
N LYS A 247 -1.67 20.64 -11.47
CA LYS A 247 -0.74 21.73 -11.16
C LYS A 247 -1.47 23.07 -11.15
N GLU A 248 -2.41 23.25 -12.08
CA GLU A 248 -3.24 24.45 -12.17
C GLU A 248 -4.15 24.64 -10.98
N SER A 249 -4.86 23.59 -10.57
CA SER A 249 -5.75 23.68 -9.41
C SER A 249 -4.99 23.86 -8.09
N GLU A 250 -3.68 23.64 -8.08
CA GLU A 250 -2.76 23.74 -6.94
C GLU A 250 -2.37 25.20 -6.78
N LEU A 251 -1.98 25.82 -7.89
CA LEU A 251 -1.82 27.26 -8.04
C LEU A 251 -3.08 28.02 -7.63
N LEU A 252 -4.26 27.53 -8.00
CA LEU A 252 -5.53 28.16 -7.62
C LEU A 252 -5.84 28.02 -6.13
N LEU A 253 -5.54 26.88 -5.50
CA LEU A 253 -5.71 26.68 -4.06
C LEU A 253 -4.68 27.47 -3.25
N LEU A 254 -3.40 27.46 -3.64
CA LEU A 254 -2.36 28.29 -3.02
C LEU A 254 -2.71 29.78 -3.10
N LYS A 255 -3.24 30.27 -4.23
CA LYS A 255 -3.75 31.65 -4.32
C LYS A 255 -4.95 31.92 -3.43
N LYS A 256 -5.80 30.92 -3.18
CA LYS A 256 -6.99 31.04 -2.33
C LYS A 256 -6.66 31.01 -0.83
N TYR A 257 -5.60 30.32 -0.43
CA TYR A 257 -5.19 30.13 0.96
C TYR A 257 -3.90 30.87 1.34
N SER A 258 -3.24 31.57 0.41
CA SER A 258 -2.24 32.60 0.72
C SER A 258 -2.96 33.80 1.32
N ILE A 259 -3.14 33.76 2.64
CA ILE A 259 -3.44 34.93 3.46
C ILE A 259 -2.18 35.83 3.41
N GLN A 260 -2.35 37.09 3.01
CA GLN A 260 -1.34 38.15 3.17
C GLN A 260 -1.07 38.43 4.65
#